data_AF-T1B6R5-F1
#
_entry.id   AF-T1B6R5-F1
#
_cell.length_a   1.000
_cell.length_b   1.000
_cell.length_c   1.000
_cell.angle_alpha   90.00
_cell.angle_beta   90.00
_cell.angle_gamma   90.00
#
_symmetry.space_group_name_H-M   'P 1'
#
loop_
_entity.id
_entity.type
_entity.pdbx_description
1 polymer ?
#
loop_
_entity_poly.entity_id
_entity_poly.type
_entity_poly.pdbx_seq_one_letter_code
_entity_poly.pdbx_strand_id
1 'polypeptide(L)' 'QERSSRNTPDYLPMLRTELLAVIRKYVHVDLDAINIQVERDGEHEVLELSVALPEHKPGATT' A
#
# COMPACT_ATOMS: atom_id res chain seq x y z
N GLN A 1 -22.19 5.05 12.57
CA GLN A 1 -22.43 3.76 11.89
C GLN A 1 -21.08 3.09 11.71
N GLU A 2 -20.69 2.23 12.67
CA GLU A 2 -19.36 1.57 12.70
C GLU A 2 -19.58 0.05 12.71
N ARG A 3 -19.96 -0.52 11.57
CA ARG A 3 -20.42 -1.91 11.51
C ARG A 3 -20.06 -2.68 10.23
N SER A 4 -18.97 -2.30 9.54
CA SER A 4 -18.51 -3.04 8.35
C SER A 4 -17.11 -3.68 8.47
N SER A 5 -16.37 -3.44 9.56
CA SER A 5 -14.97 -3.89 9.67
C SER A 5 -14.77 -5.29 10.26
N ARG A 6 -15.81 -6.03 10.66
CA ARG A 6 -15.65 -7.31 11.40
C ARG A 6 -15.75 -8.58 10.56
N ASN A 7 -16.06 -8.47 9.27
CA ASN A 7 -16.23 -9.65 8.40
C ASN A 7 -15.30 -9.61 7.19
N THR A 8 -14.30 -8.72 7.21
CA THR A 8 -13.25 -8.71 6.20
C THR A 8 -12.15 -9.62 6.73
N PRO A 9 -11.77 -10.67 6.01
CA PRO A 9 -10.75 -11.57 6.50
C PRO A 9 -9.45 -10.83 6.79
N ASP A 10 -8.83 -11.16 7.93
CA ASP A 10 -7.66 -10.46 8.48
C ASP A 10 -6.42 -10.46 7.57
N TYR A 11 -6.44 -11.22 6.47
CA TYR A 11 -5.34 -11.25 5.52
C TYR A 11 -5.13 -9.93 4.76
N LEU A 12 -6.18 -9.15 4.46
CA LEU A 12 -6.02 -7.88 3.73
C LEU A 12 -5.21 -6.83 4.50
N PRO A 13 -5.55 -6.49 5.76
CA PRO A 13 -4.74 -5.55 6.53
C PRO A 13 -3.34 -6.07 6.87
N MET A 14 -3.17 -7.40 6.99
CA MET A 14 -1.85 -8.00 7.19
C MET A 14 -0.97 -7.87 5.95
N LEU A 15 -1.45 -8.30 4.77
CA LEU A 15 -0.74 -8.20 3.49
C LEU A 15 -0.34 -6.75 3.19
N ARG A 16 -1.25 -5.81 3.47
CA ARG A 16 -0.97 -4.37 3.36
C ARG A 16 0.28 -3.98 4.15
N THR A 17 0.34 -4.40 5.41
CA THR A 17 1.42 -4.04 6.33
C THR A 17 2.75 -4.70 5.92
N GLU A 18 2.70 -5.96 5.51
CA GLU A 18 3.91 -6.67 5.05
C GLU A 18 4.46 -6.08 3.76
N LEU A 19 3.62 -5.80 2.76
CA LEU A 19 4.05 -5.20 1.49
C LEU A 19 4.66 -3.81 1.71
N LEU A 20 4.03 -2.98 2.56
CA LEU A 20 4.57 -1.68 2.96
C LEU A 20 5.96 -1.82 3.60
N ALA A 21 6.14 -2.77 4.52
CA ALA A 21 7.41 -3.00 5.20
C ALA A 21 8.52 -3.42 4.22
N VAL A 22 8.19 -4.26 3.23
CA VAL A 22 9.12 -4.68 2.18
C VAL A 22 9.48 -3.51 1.28
N ILE A 23 8.51 -2.72 0.82
CA ILE A 23 8.76 -1.57 -0.07
C ILE A 23 9.68 -0.54 0.62
N ARG A 24 9.43 -0.24 1.91
CA ARG A 24 10.28 0.68 2.70
C ARG A 24 11.71 0.18 2.90
N LYS A 25 11.94 -1.14 2.79
CA LYS A 25 13.29 -1.71 2.86
C LYS A 25 14.13 -1.37 1.63
N TYR A 26 13.49 -1.23 0.47
CA TYR A 26 14.18 -1.02 -0.81
C TYR A 26 14.07 0.42 -1.32
N VAL A 27 13.05 1.17 -0.89
CA VAL A 27 12.81 2.54 -1.32
C VAL A 27 12.46 3.42 -0.13
N HIS A 28 13.12 4.56 -0.03
CA HIS A 28 12.73 5.63 0.87
C HIS A 28 11.48 6.33 0.31
N VAL A 29 10.31 5.73 0.51
CA VAL A 29 9.00 6.32 0.18
C VAL A 29 8.29 6.76 1.45
N ASP A 30 7.66 7.94 1.40
CA ASP A 30 6.77 8.42 2.45
C ASP A 30 5.45 7.65 2.43
N LEU A 31 4.80 7.50 3.59
CA LEU A 31 3.51 6.81 3.68
C LEU A 31 2.41 7.53 2.89
N ASP A 32 2.53 8.84 2.73
CA ASP A 32 1.62 9.67 1.91
C ASP A 32 1.77 9.38 0.41
N ALA A 33 2.95 8.90 -0.01
CA ALA A 33 3.22 8.53 -1.40
C ALA A 33 2.64 7.14 -1.77
N ILE A 34 1.97 6.46 -0.83
CA ILE A 34 1.45 5.12 -1.01
C ILE A 34 -0.07 5.16 -0.94
N ASN A 35 -0.71 4.92 -2.07
CA ASN A 35 -2.16 4.81 -2.18
C ASN A 35 -2.56 3.32 -2.20
N ILE A 36 -3.56 2.98 -1.39
CA ILE A 36 -4.03 1.62 -1.20
C ILE A 36 -5.54 1.62 -1.36
N GLN A 37 -6.03 0.88 -2.35
CA GLN A 37 -7.44 0.74 -2.62
C GLN A 37 -7.83 -0.73 -2.55
N VAL A 38 -8.97 -1.00 -1.92
CA VAL A 38 -9.56 -2.34 -1.87
C VAL A 38 -10.91 -2.25 -2.57
N GLU A 39 -11.02 -2.92 -3.70
CA GLU A 39 -12.26 -3.05 -4.44
C GLU A 39 -12.87 -4.43 -4.19
N ARG A 40 -14.20 -4.48 -4.07
CA ARG A 40 -14.94 -5.74 -3.91
C ARG A 40 -15.73 -5.99 -5.17
N ASP A 41 -15.36 -7.04 -5.90
CA ASP A 41 -16.06 -7.49 -7.09
C ASP A 41 -16.72 -8.84 -6.81
N GLY A 42 -18.01 -8.81 -6.49
CA GLY A 42 -18.77 -10.01 -6.12
C GLY A 42 -18.22 -10.71 -4.87
N GLU A 43 -17.62 -11.89 -5.06
CA GLU A 43 -16.96 -12.67 -4.00
C GLU A 43 -15.44 -12.48 -3.95
N HIS A 44 -14.88 -11.63 -4.82
CA HIS A 44 -13.46 -11.35 -4.91
C HIS A 44 -13.11 -9.99 -4.30
N GLU A 45 -12.00 -9.93 -3.58
CA GLU A 45 -11.43 -8.67 -3.08
C GLU A 45 -10.14 -8.39 -3.87
N VAL A 46 -10.11 -7.24 -4.55
CA VAL A 46 -8.96 -6.76 -5.33
C VAL A 46 -8.23 -5.70 -4.51
N LEU A 47 -6.95 -5.93 -4.22
CA LEU A 47 -6.08 -4.97 -3.53
C LEU A 47 -5.19 -4.27 -4.56
N GLU A 48 -5.43 -2.98 -4.76
CA GLU A 48 -4.62 -2.14 -5.62
C GLU A 48 -3.65 -1.28 -4.78
N LEU A 49 -2.37 -1.35 -5.11
CA LEU A 49 -1.29 -0.66 -4.41
C LEU A 49 -0.54 0.22 -5.42
N SER A 50 -0.65 1.53 -5.26
CA SER A 50 0.09 2.50 -6.06
C SER A 50 1.15 3.19 -5.19
N VAL A 51 2.41 3.16 -5.63
CA VAL A 51 3.53 3.80 -4.94
C VAL A 51 4.10 4.87 -5.85
N ALA A 52 4.04 6.12 -5.40
CA ALA A 52 4.77 7.21 -6.02
C ALA A 52 6.23 7.14 -5.56
N LEU A 53 7.12 6.76 -6.48
CA LEU A 53 8.55 6.79 -6.21
C LEU A 53 9.00 8.25 -6.18
N PRO A 54 9.68 8.71 -5.11
CA PRO A 54 10.32 10.01 -5.16
C PRO A 54 11.38 9.99 -6.24
N GLU A 55 11.51 11.08 -6.98
CA GLU A 55 12.59 11.24 -7.95
C GLU A 55 13.92 11.11 -7.19
N HIS A 56 14.56 9.95 -7.32
CA HIS A 56 15.93 9.77 -6.87
C HIS A 56 16.76 10.66 -7.77
N LYS A 57 17.00 11.92 -7.40
CA LYS A 57 17.89 12.83 -8.11
C LYS A 57 19.24 12.10 -8.26
N PRO A 58 19.56 11.54 -9.44
CA PRO A 58 20.84 10.89 -9.62
C PRO A 58 21.82 12.03 -9.85
N GLY A 59 22.64 12.33 -8.84
CA GLY A 59 23.85 13.14 -9.00
C GLY A 59 23.66 14.54 -9.58
N ALA A 60 23.23 15.49 -8.75
CA ALA A 60 23.76 16.84 -8.89
C ALA A 60 25.19 16.86 -8.31
N THR A 61 26.14 16.27 -9.04
CA THR A 61 27.58 16.46 -8.79
C THR A 61 28.13 17.27 -9.95
N THR A 62 28.18 18.58 -9.68
CA THR A 62 29.15 19.53 -10.24
C THR A 62 30.57 19.01 -10.13
#